data_AF-A0AAD8CG21-F1
#
_entry.id   AF-A0AAD8CG21-F1
#
_cell.length_a   1.000
_cell.length_b   1.000
_cell.length_c   1.000
_cell.angle_alpha   90.00
_cell.angle_beta   90.00
_cell.angle_gamma   90.00
#
_symmetry.space_group_name_H-M   'P 1'
#
loop_
_entity.id
_entity.type
_entity.pdbx_description
1 polymer ?
#
loop_
_entity_poly.entity_id
_entity_poly.type
_entity_poly.pdbx_seq_one_letter_code
_entity_poly.pdbx_strand_id
1 'polypeptide(L)'
;MLGLGKLYLEREEYGKLQKILRQLHQSCQTDDGEDDLKKGTQLLEIYALEIQMYTAQKNNKKLKALYEQSLHIKSAIPHPLIMGVIRECGGKMHLREGEFEKAHTDFFEAFKNYDESGSPRRTTCLKYLVLANMLMKSGINPFDSQEAKPYKNDPEILAMTNLVSAYQNNDITEFEKILKTNHSNIMDDPFIREHIEELLWNIRTQVLIKLIKPYTRIHIPFISKELNIDVADVESLLVQCILDNTIHGRIDQVNQLLELDHQKRAGTI
;
A
#
# COMPACT_ATOMS: atom_id res chain seq x y z
N MET A 1 -27.29 21.70 -0.74
CA MET A 1 -26.92 20.85 0.42
C MET A 1 -25.52 20.24 0.27
N LEU A 2 -25.13 19.70 -0.90
CA LEU A 2 -23.78 19.15 -1.12
C LEU A 2 -22.64 20.17 -0.89
N GLY A 3 -22.79 21.41 -1.36
CA GLY A 3 -21.82 22.48 -1.08
C GLY A 3 -21.72 22.85 0.40
N LEU A 4 -22.81 22.71 1.16
CA LEU A 4 -22.81 22.91 2.60
C LEU A 4 -22.11 21.76 3.33
N GLY A 5 -22.22 20.53 2.81
CA GLY A 5 -21.47 19.38 3.29
C GLY A 5 -19.96 19.56 3.14
N LYS A 6 -19.50 20.05 1.99
CA LYS A 6 -18.08 20.38 1.76
C LYS A 6 -17.57 21.42 2.75
N LEU A 7 -18.35 22.46 3.02
CA LEU A 7 -18.00 23.51 3.98
C LEU A 7 -17.91 23.00 5.43
N TYR A 8 -18.78 22.08 5.84
CA TYR A 8 -18.67 21.47 7.17
C TYR A 8 -17.48 20.51 7.30
N LEU A 9 -17.09 19.87 6.20
CA LEU A 9 -15.89 19.05 6.15
C LEU A 9 -14.62 19.90 6.32
N GLU A 10 -14.53 21.04 5.62
CA GLU A 10 -13.44 22.00 5.76
C GLU A 10 -13.33 22.61 7.17
N ARG A 11 -14.45 22.70 7.90
CA ARG A 11 -14.50 23.20 9.28
C ARG A 11 -14.40 22.11 10.35
N GLU A 12 -14.21 20.85 9.96
CA GLU A 12 -14.14 19.69 10.84
C GLU A 12 -15.39 19.51 11.75
N GLU A 13 -16.55 20.07 11.34
CA GLU A 13 -17.79 19.98 12.11
C GLU A 13 -18.55 18.68 11.81
N TYR A 14 -17.96 17.54 12.18
CA TYR A 14 -18.45 16.21 11.80
C TYR A 14 -19.87 15.90 12.28
N GLY A 15 -20.28 16.43 13.44
CA GLY A 15 -21.63 16.21 13.98
C GLY A 15 -22.73 16.85 13.14
N LYS A 16 -22.47 18.02 12.53
CA LYS A 16 -23.43 18.68 11.63
C LYS A 16 -23.39 18.05 10.23
N LEU A 17 -22.19 17.71 9.77
CA LEU A 17 -22.00 16.99 8.51
C LEU A 17 -22.78 15.68 8.48
N GLN A 18 -22.70 14.87 9.54
CA GLN A 18 -23.42 13.60 9.63
C GLN A 18 -24.95 13.75 9.56
N LYS A 19 -25.51 14.81 10.13
CA LYS A 19 -26.97 15.08 10.05
C LYS A 19 -27.40 15.37 8.63
N ILE A 20 -26.61 16.16 7.90
CA ILE A 20 -26.89 16.54 6.51
C ILE A 20 -26.70 15.35 5.57
N LEU A 21 -25.66 14.54 5.77
CA LEU A 21 -25.43 13.34 4.99
C LEU A 21 -26.58 12.34 5.14
N ARG A 22 -27.12 12.14 6.34
CA ARG A 22 -28.31 11.29 6.53
C ARG A 22 -29.53 11.79 5.75
N GLN A 23 -29.79 13.10 5.76
CA GLN A 23 -30.90 13.69 5.00
C GLN A 23 -30.68 13.55 3.49
N LEU A 24 -29.45 13.76 3.02
CA LEU A 24 -29.08 13.59 1.63
C LEU A 24 -29.21 12.14 1.17
N HIS A 25 -28.77 11.19 1.99
CA HIS A 25 -28.87 9.77 1.70
C HIS A 25 -30.33 9.32 1.63
N GLN A 26 -31.18 9.76 2.58
CA GLN A 26 -32.64 9.53 2.53
C GLN A 26 -33.28 10.09 1.25
N SER A 27 -32.81 11.23 0.74
CA SER A 27 -33.32 11.80 -0.52
C SER A 27 -32.90 11.03 -1.78
N CYS A 28 -31.90 10.16 -1.64
CA CYS A 28 -31.38 9.29 -2.70
C CYS A 28 -31.88 7.84 -2.58
N GLN A 29 -32.70 7.53 -1.58
CA GLN A 29 -33.37 6.24 -1.46
C GLN A 29 -34.72 6.26 -2.19
N THR A 30 -35.14 5.10 -2.70
CA THR A 30 -36.48 4.87 -3.25
C THR A 30 -37.51 4.80 -2.12
N ASP A 31 -38.80 4.82 -2.45
CA ASP A 31 -39.88 4.68 -1.46
C ASP A 31 -39.83 3.34 -0.71
N ASP A 32 -39.15 2.34 -1.28
CA ASP A 32 -38.90 1.02 -0.68
C ASP A 32 -37.65 1.00 0.24
N GLY A 33 -36.91 2.11 0.35
CA GLY A 33 -35.72 2.26 1.19
C GLY A 33 -34.42 1.73 0.56
N GLU A 34 -34.43 1.32 -0.71
CA GLU A 34 -33.24 0.92 -1.46
C GLU A 34 -32.58 2.12 -2.15
N ASP A 35 -31.28 2.03 -2.43
CA ASP A 35 -30.55 3.10 -3.13
C ASP A 35 -31.09 3.29 -4.56
N ASP A 36 -31.53 4.51 -4.90
CA ASP A 36 -32.01 4.83 -6.24
C ASP A 36 -30.83 4.92 -7.22
N LEU A 37 -30.64 3.84 -8.00
CA LEU A 37 -29.60 3.74 -9.02
C LEU A 37 -29.67 4.86 -10.08
N LYS A 38 -30.84 5.51 -10.28
CA LYS A 38 -30.97 6.66 -11.18
C LYS A 38 -30.28 7.92 -10.63
N LYS A 39 -30.08 8.00 -9.31
CA LYS A 39 -29.34 9.05 -8.60
C LYS A 39 -27.91 8.60 -8.22
N GLY A 40 -27.40 7.54 -8.84
CA GLY A 40 -26.11 6.94 -8.49
C GLY A 40 -24.95 7.93 -8.45
N THR A 41 -24.89 8.92 -9.35
CA THR A 41 -23.84 9.95 -9.30
C THR A 41 -23.89 10.77 -8.02
N GLN A 42 -25.08 11.24 -7.62
CA GLN A 42 -25.29 12.00 -6.39
C GLN A 42 -24.95 11.16 -5.15
N LEU A 43 -25.30 9.87 -5.19
CA LEU A 43 -25.02 8.92 -4.11
C LEU A 43 -23.50 8.70 -3.93
N LEU A 44 -22.75 8.58 -5.03
CA LEU A 44 -21.28 8.51 -4.99
C LEU A 44 -20.65 9.79 -4.42
N GLU A 45 -21.22 10.98 -4.68
CA GLU A 45 -20.75 12.21 -4.04
C GLU A 45 -20.96 12.20 -2.52
N ILE A 46 -22.10 11.67 -2.08
CA ILE A 46 -22.43 11.51 -0.65
C ILE A 46 -21.41 10.56 -0.02
N TYR A 47 -21.21 9.37 -0.60
CA TYR A 47 -20.23 8.39 -0.11
C TYR A 47 -18.81 8.95 -0.06
N ALA A 48 -18.38 9.71 -1.06
CA ALA A 48 -17.07 10.35 -1.02
C ALA A 48 -16.92 11.34 0.15
N LEU A 49 -17.97 12.12 0.47
CA LEU A 49 -17.97 13.00 1.65
C LEU A 49 -17.94 12.21 2.97
N GLU A 50 -18.68 11.10 3.04
CA GLU A 50 -18.67 10.22 4.21
C GLU A 50 -17.30 9.57 4.41
N ILE A 51 -16.66 9.12 3.33
CA ILE A 51 -15.31 8.55 3.31
C ILE A 51 -14.31 9.56 3.85
N GLN A 52 -14.33 10.81 3.37
CA GLN A 52 -13.41 11.84 3.86
C GLN A 52 -13.62 12.12 5.36
N MET A 53 -14.88 12.20 5.80
CA MET A 53 -15.22 12.37 7.22
C MET A 53 -14.71 11.20 8.08
N TYR A 54 -14.99 9.95 7.70
CA TYR A 54 -14.57 8.77 8.47
C TYR A 54 -13.06 8.51 8.40
N THR A 55 -12.40 8.95 7.34
CA THR A 55 -10.93 8.94 7.24
C THR A 55 -10.32 9.85 8.30
N ALA A 56 -10.85 11.07 8.47
CA ALA A 56 -10.41 11.97 9.54
C ALA A 56 -10.67 11.40 10.95
N GLN A 57 -11.77 10.67 11.13
CA GLN A 57 -12.11 9.98 12.39
C GLN A 57 -11.39 8.63 12.59
N LYS A 58 -10.58 8.18 11.61
CA LYS A 58 -9.91 6.87 11.60
C LYS A 58 -10.88 5.68 11.82
N ASN A 59 -12.11 5.76 11.32
CA ASN A 59 -13.12 4.71 11.48
C ASN A 59 -13.10 3.69 10.33
N ASN A 60 -12.16 2.74 10.39
CA ASN A 60 -11.93 1.78 9.31
C ASN A 60 -13.13 0.85 9.01
N LYS A 61 -13.93 0.50 10.03
CA LYS A 61 -15.09 -0.39 9.85
C LYS A 61 -16.14 0.22 8.93
N LYS A 62 -16.39 1.52 9.08
CA LYS A 62 -17.35 2.24 8.24
C LYS A 62 -16.82 2.52 6.85
N LEU A 63 -15.52 2.81 6.73
CA LEU A 63 -14.87 3.00 5.43
C LEU A 63 -15.02 1.77 4.54
N LYS A 64 -14.84 0.56 5.10
CA LYS A 64 -15.05 -0.70 4.37
C LYS A 64 -16.47 -0.84 3.84
N ALA A 65 -17.47 -0.65 4.70
CA ALA A 65 -18.87 -0.74 4.30
C ALA A 65 -19.23 0.27 3.19
N LEU A 66 -18.75 1.51 3.30
CA LEU A 66 -19.01 2.54 2.28
C LEU A 66 -18.35 2.23 0.94
N TYR A 67 -17.14 1.68 0.96
CA TYR A 67 -16.45 1.26 -0.26
C TYR A 67 -17.20 0.11 -0.95
N GLU A 68 -17.59 -0.93 -0.21
CA GLU A 68 -18.39 -2.03 -0.75
C GLU A 68 -19.72 -1.55 -1.34
N GLN A 69 -20.42 -0.64 -0.65
CA GLN A 69 -21.64 0.00 -1.15
C GLN A 69 -21.41 0.78 -2.44
N SER A 70 -20.29 1.50 -2.56
CA SER A 70 -19.96 2.27 -3.75
C SER A 70 -19.75 1.40 -5.00
N LEU A 71 -19.22 0.17 -4.84
CA LEU A 71 -18.97 -0.77 -5.94
C LEU A 71 -20.25 -1.32 -6.58
N HIS A 72 -21.38 -1.29 -5.86
CA HIS A 72 -22.67 -1.70 -6.41
C HIS A 72 -23.24 -0.69 -7.42
N ILE A 73 -22.79 0.58 -7.37
CA ILE A 73 -23.26 1.66 -8.26
C ILE A 73 -22.45 1.64 -9.56
N LYS A 74 -22.83 0.76 -10.50
CA LYS A 74 -22.13 0.60 -11.79
C LYS A 74 -22.63 1.49 -12.92
N SER A 75 -23.86 2.01 -12.83
CA SER A 75 -24.50 2.79 -13.90
C SER A 75 -24.24 4.29 -13.83
N ALA A 76 -23.53 4.77 -12.82
CA ALA A 76 -23.22 6.18 -12.62
C ALA A 76 -21.86 6.55 -13.24
N ILE A 77 -21.79 7.73 -13.85
CA ILE A 77 -20.54 8.35 -14.27
C ILE A 77 -20.28 9.52 -13.32
N PRO A 78 -19.54 9.31 -12.22
CA PRO A 78 -19.19 10.39 -11.31
C PRO A 78 -18.05 11.24 -11.88
N HIS A 79 -17.85 12.41 -11.29
CA HIS A 79 -16.69 13.24 -11.57
C HIS A 79 -15.40 12.48 -11.18
N PRO A 80 -14.30 12.55 -11.98
CA PRO A 80 -13.06 11.82 -11.69
C PRO A 80 -12.53 12.04 -10.27
N LEU A 81 -12.57 13.28 -9.76
CA LEU A 81 -12.21 13.58 -8.37
C LEU A 81 -12.95 12.73 -7.32
N ILE A 82 -14.24 12.48 -7.51
CA ILE A 82 -15.08 11.69 -6.58
C ILE A 82 -14.68 10.22 -6.66
N MET A 83 -14.50 9.70 -7.88
CA MET A 83 -14.03 8.34 -8.09
C MET A 83 -12.63 8.13 -7.48
N GLY A 84 -11.73 9.11 -7.63
CA GLY A 84 -10.39 9.07 -7.03
C GLY A 84 -10.42 8.92 -5.51
N VAL A 85 -11.33 9.62 -4.82
CA VAL A 85 -11.50 9.52 -3.36
C VAL A 85 -11.99 8.13 -2.93
N ILE A 86 -12.97 7.59 -3.67
CA ILE A 86 -13.54 6.27 -3.37
C ILE A 86 -12.49 5.17 -3.59
N ARG A 87 -11.80 5.22 -4.73
CA ARG A 87 -10.75 4.26 -5.08
C ARG A 87 -9.54 4.33 -4.14
N GLU A 88 -9.11 5.53 -3.74
CA GLU A 88 -8.03 5.68 -2.73
C GLU A 88 -8.41 5.01 -1.40
N CYS A 89 -9.68 5.14 -0.98
CA CYS A 89 -10.18 4.46 0.21
C CYS A 89 -10.15 2.93 0.07
N GLY A 90 -10.59 2.40 -1.07
CA GLY A 90 -10.49 0.97 -1.39
C GLY A 90 -9.05 0.46 -1.36
N GLY A 91 -8.13 1.20 -1.97
CA GLY A 91 -6.70 0.87 -1.98
C GLY A 91 -6.11 0.79 -0.57
N LYS A 92 -6.40 1.79 0.28
CA LYS A 92 -5.94 1.83 1.68
C LYS A 92 -6.52 0.68 2.52
N MET A 93 -7.78 0.32 2.27
CA MET A 93 -8.44 -0.80 2.94
C MET A 93 -7.80 -2.13 2.53
N HIS A 94 -7.70 -2.42 1.23
CA HIS A 94 -7.11 -3.66 0.71
C HIS A 94 -5.67 -3.84 1.18
N LEU A 95 -4.87 -2.77 1.22
CA LEU A 95 -3.47 -2.84 1.67
C LEU A 95 -3.37 -3.27 3.15
N ARG A 96 -4.28 -2.80 4.00
CA ARG A 96 -4.34 -3.20 5.42
C ARG A 96 -4.83 -4.62 5.64
N GLU A 97 -5.56 -5.18 4.68
CA GLU A 97 -6.03 -6.57 4.69
C GLU A 97 -5.02 -7.53 4.04
N GLY A 98 -3.89 -7.03 3.54
CA GLY A 98 -2.87 -7.81 2.86
C GLY A 98 -3.23 -8.18 1.42
N GLU A 99 -4.31 -7.62 0.86
CA GLU A 99 -4.73 -7.84 -0.53
C GLU A 99 -3.99 -6.88 -1.47
N PHE A 100 -2.68 -7.08 -1.65
CA PHE A 100 -1.80 -6.15 -2.35
C PHE A 100 -2.15 -5.94 -3.83
N GLU A 101 -2.62 -6.98 -4.53
CA GLU A 101 -3.01 -6.90 -5.94
C GLU A 101 -4.23 -6.00 -6.11
N LYS A 102 -5.26 -6.15 -5.26
CA LYS A 102 -6.46 -5.31 -5.31
C LYS A 102 -6.14 -3.88 -4.91
N ALA A 103 -5.28 -3.71 -3.90
CA ALA A 103 -4.81 -2.39 -3.48
C ALA A 103 -4.09 -1.67 -4.63
N HIS A 104 -3.21 -2.37 -5.35
CA HIS A 104 -2.51 -1.84 -6.51
C HIS A 104 -3.49 -1.38 -7.60
N THR A 105 -4.49 -2.19 -7.95
CA THR A 105 -5.51 -1.81 -8.94
C THR A 105 -6.29 -0.56 -8.51
N ASP A 106 -6.76 -0.52 -7.27
CA ASP A 106 -7.51 0.63 -6.76
C ASP A 106 -6.66 1.91 -6.70
N PHE A 107 -5.39 1.83 -6.26
CA PHE A 107 -4.51 2.99 -6.27
C PHE A 107 -4.16 3.46 -7.69
N PHE A 108 -4.04 2.55 -8.65
CA PHE A 108 -3.79 2.91 -10.05
C PHE A 108 -4.99 3.65 -10.65
N GLU A 109 -6.21 3.13 -10.43
CA GLU A 109 -7.44 3.81 -10.85
C GLU A 109 -7.60 5.16 -10.15
N ALA A 110 -7.33 5.24 -8.84
CA ALA A 110 -7.38 6.49 -8.09
C ALA A 110 -6.40 7.53 -8.65
N PHE A 111 -5.17 7.11 -8.97
CA PHE A 111 -4.15 7.97 -9.56
C PHE A 111 -4.61 8.55 -10.90
N LYS A 112 -5.12 7.72 -11.82
CA LYS A 112 -5.64 8.17 -13.13
C LYS A 112 -6.76 9.20 -12.98
N ASN A 113 -7.70 8.93 -12.09
CA ASN A 113 -8.82 9.84 -11.80
C ASN A 113 -8.35 11.17 -11.20
N TYR A 114 -7.35 11.15 -10.31
CA TYR A 114 -6.78 12.37 -9.75
C TYR A 114 -5.98 13.16 -10.79
N ASP A 115 -5.24 12.48 -11.66
CA ASP A 115 -4.49 13.08 -12.76
C ASP A 115 -5.42 13.81 -13.74
N GLU A 116 -6.49 13.14 -14.20
CA GLU A 116 -7.51 13.72 -15.08
C GLU A 116 -8.22 14.92 -14.45
N SER A 117 -8.47 14.87 -13.13
CA SER A 117 -9.08 15.99 -12.40
C SER A 117 -8.12 17.15 -12.08
N GLY A 118 -6.81 17.00 -12.34
CA GLY A 118 -5.79 17.98 -11.96
C GLY A 118 -5.57 18.11 -10.45
N SER A 119 -6.01 17.13 -9.65
CA SER A 119 -5.91 17.16 -8.19
C SER A 119 -4.45 17.00 -7.72
N PRO A 120 -3.99 17.82 -6.74
CA PRO A 120 -2.65 17.65 -6.16
C PRO A 120 -2.50 16.31 -5.41
N ARG A 121 -3.62 15.66 -5.04
CA ARG A 121 -3.60 14.34 -4.39
C ARG A 121 -3.04 13.23 -5.29
N ARG A 122 -2.88 13.46 -6.60
CA ARG A 122 -2.25 12.52 -7.53
C ARG A 122 -0.85 12.13 -7.06
N THR A 123 -0.07 13.07 -6.53
CA THR A 123 1.31 12.83 -6.08
C THR A 123 1.32 11.90 -4.88
N THR A 124 0.47 12.14 -3.89
CA THR A 124 0.28 11.26 -2.74
C THR A 124 -0.20 9.87 -3.16
N CYS A 125 -1.19 9.79 -4.05
CA CYS A 125 -1.73 8.52 -4.54
C CYS A 125 -0.69 7.71 -5.31
N LEU A 126 0.20 8.38 -6.06
CA LEU A 126 1.31 7.73 -6.76
C LEU A 126 2.29 7.11 -5.76
N LYS A 127 2.56 7.75 -4.62
CA LYS A 127 3.38 7.15 -3.54
C LYS A 127 2.73 5.85 -3.02
N TYR A 128 1.41 5.83 -2.82
CA TYR A 128 0.68 4.64 -2.38
C TYR A 128 0.68 3.51 -3.43
N LEU A 129 0.53 3.86 -4.70
CA LEU A 129 0.65 2.90 -5.80
C LEU A 129 2.02 2.23 -5.81
N VAL A 130 3.09 3.02 -5.68
CA VAL A 130 4.47 2.52 -5.65
C VAL A 130 4.70 1.60 -4.45
N LEU A 131 4.19 1.97 -3.28
CA LEU A 131 4.22 1.15 -2.07
C LEU A 131 3.52 -0.20 -2.29
N ALA A 132 2.29 -0.19 -2.82
CA ALA A 132 1.53 -1.41 -3.11
C ALA A 132 2.25 -2.31 -4.13
N ASN A 133 2.87 -1.72 -5.15
CA ASN A 133 3.64 -2.46 -6.15
C ASN A 133 4.83 -3.22 -5.53
N MET A 134 5.59 -2.57 -4.64
CA MET A 134 6.71 -3.21 -3.95
C MET A 134 6.24 -4.32 -2.99
N LEU A 135 5.12 -4.11 -2.27
CA LEU A 135 4.53 -5.12 -1.37
C LEU A 135 3.99 -6.35 -2.12
N MET A 136 3.44 -6.16 -3.32
CA MET A 136 3.06 -7.24 -4.25
C MET A 136 4.27 -8.05 -4.76
N LYS A 137 5.51 -7.65 -4.42
CA LYS A 137 6.77 -8.26 -4.90
C LYS A 137 6.84 -8.29 -6.43
N SER A 138 6.23 -7.31 -7.08
CA SER A 138 6.25 -7.19 -8.54
C SER A 138 7.63 -6.74 -9.02
N GLY A 139 8.11 -7.37 -10.10
CA GLY A 139 9.32 -6.92 -10.79
C GLY A 139 9.08 -5.74 -11.75
N ILE A 140 7.83 -5.31 -11.92
CA ILE A 140 7.46 -4.29 -12.91
C ILE A 140 7.54 -2.91 -12.28
N ASN A 141 8.32 -2.01 -12.88
CA ASN A 141 8.43 -0.64 -12.38
C ASN A 141 7.13 0.14 -12.66
N PRO A 142 6.45 0.68 -11.64
CA PRO A 142 5.21 1.45 -11.84
C PRO A 142 5.42 2.69 -12.74
N PHE A 143 6.63 3.23 -12.81
CA PHE A 143 7.00 4.38 -13.64
C PHE A 143 7.23 4.05 -15.12
N ASP A 144 7.14 2.77 -15.52
CA ASP A 144 7.17 2.39 -16.93
C ASP A 144 5.81 2.59 -17.61
N SER A 145 4.73 2.77 -16.82
CA SER A 145 3.41 3.13 -17.33
C SER A 145 3.42 4.53 -17.98
N GLN A 146 2.60 4.73 -19.01
CA GLN A 146 2.54 6.01 -19.72
C GLN A 146 2.06 7.14 -18.80
N GLU A 147 1.20 6.80 -17.82
CA GLU A 147 0.62 7.73 -16.88
C GLU A 147 1.61 8.16 -15.78
N ALA A 148 2.46 7.26 -15.28
CA ALA A 148 3.41 7.59 -14.20
C ALA A 148 4.78 8.08 -14.71
N LYS A 149 5.17 7.74 -15.94
CA LYS A 149 6.46 8.11 -16.54
C LYS A 149 6.79 9.62 -16.47
N PRO A 150 5.85 10.55 -16.69
CA PRO A 150 6.13 11.99 -16.58
C PRO A 150 6.57 12.42 -15.18
N TYR A 151 6.16 11.69 -14.15
CA TYR A 151 6.39 12.03 -12.74
C TYR A 151 7.74 11.55 -12.20
N LYS A 152 8.49 10.75 -12.98
CA LYS A 152 9.74 10.13 -12.53
C LYS A 152 10.80 11.12 -12.02
N ASN A 153 10.83 12.33 -12.59
CA ASN A 153 11.80 13.37 -12.27
C ASN A 153 11.24 14.45 -11.35
N ASP A 154 9.99 14.32 -10.88
CA ASP A 154 9.40 15.26 -9.94
C ASP A 154 10.14 15.15 -8.58
N PRO A 155 10.64 16.25 -7.98
CA PRO A 155 11.33 16.22 -6.69
C PRO A 155 10.55 15.51 -5.58
N GLU A 156 9.21 15.55 -5.60
CA GLU A 156 8.37 14.91 -4.59
C GLU A 156 8.25 13.39 -4.78
N ILE A 157 8.51 12.90 -6.00
CA ILE A 157 8.38 11.49 -6.41
C ILE A 157 9.74 10.82 -6.59
N LEU A 158 10.80 11.58 -6.86
CA LEU A 158 12.14 11.08 -7.11
C LEU A 158 12.63 10.13 -6.00
N ALA A 159 12.29 10.44 -4.75
CA ALA A 159 12.59 9.58 -3.61
C ALA A 159 11.93 8.19 -3.75
N MET A 160 10.67 8.13 -4.19
CA MET A 160 9.96 6.86 -4.45
C MET A 160 10.53 6.13 -5.67
N THR A 161 10.91 6.85 -6.74
CA THR A 161 11.56 6.24 -7.91
C THR A 161 12.90 5.57 -7.55
N ASN A 162 13.71 6.26 -6.74
CA ASN A 162 14.96 5.71 -6.25
C ASN A 162 14.71 4.52 -5.31
N LEU A 163 13.67 4.59 -4.47
CA LEU A 163 13.28 3.49 -3.57
C LEU A 163 12.89 2.22 -4.33
N VAL A 164 12.11 2.35 -5.42
CA VAL A 164 11.77 1.22 -6.31
C VAL A 164 13.02 0.63 -6.93
N SER A 165 13.94 1.48 -7.38
CA SER A 165 15.18 1.04 -8.04
C SER A 165 16.08 0.28 -7.06
N ALA A 166 16.22 0.76 -5.82
CA ALA A 166 16.93 0.06 -4.76
C ALA A 166 16.25 -1.28 -4.41
N TYR A 167 14.91 -1.32 -4.35
CA TYR A 167 14.15 -2.54 -4.11
C TYR A 167 14.37 -3.59 -5.20
N GLN A 168 14.26 -3.20 -6.48
CA GLN A 168 14.48 -4.10 -7.62
C GLN A 168 15.93 -4.65 -7.67
N ASN A 169 16.90 -3.80 -7.35
CA ASN A 169 18.31 -4.19 -7.27
C ASN A 169 18.64 -5.00 -6.00
N ASN A 170 17.73 -5.07 -5.03
CA ASN A 170 17.94 -5.70 -3.72
C ASN A 170 19.08 -5.03 -2.93
N ASP A 171 19.22 -3.71 -3.07
CA ASP A 171 20.21 -2.92 -2.37
C ASP A 171 19.61 -2.35 -1.08
N ILE A 172 19.82 -3.06 0.04
CA ILE A 172 19.31 -2.66 1.36
C ILE A 172 19.95 -1.36 1.82
N THR A 173 21.23 -1.17 1.54
CA THR A 173 22.00 -0.01 2.03
C THR A 173 21.47 1.28 1.39
N GLU A 174 21.28 1.26 0.07
CA GLU A 174 20.72 2.41 -0.63
C GLU A 174 19.25 2.61 -0.26
N PHE A 175 18.47 1.54 -0.08
CA PHE A 175 17.07 1.61 0.36
C PHE A 175 16.94 2.33 1.72
N GLU A 176 17.72 1.92 2.72
CA GLU A 176 17.73 2.56 4.05
C GLU A 176 18.24 4.00 4.00
N LYS A 177 19.25 4.29 3.18
CA LYS A 177 19.78 5.64 2.98
C LYS A 177 18.75 6.57 2.36
N ILE A 178 17.96 6.11 1.39
CA ILE A 178 16.88 6.89 0.77
C ILE A 178 15.81 7.23 1.81
N LEU A 179 15.41 6.26 2.64
CA LEU A 179 14.43 6.49 3.72
C LEU A 179 14.91 7.50 4.75
N LYS A 180 16.19 7.44 5.15
CA LYS A 180 16.81 8.40 6.08
C LYS A 180 16.91 9.80 5.50
N THR A 181 17.33 9.91 4.22
CA THR A 181 17.57 11.20 3.56
C THR A 181 16.27 11.92 3.21
N ASN A 182 15.24 11.18 2.80
CA ASN A 182 13.96 11.72 2.34
C ASN A 182 12.84 11.56 3.37
N HIS A 183 13.19 11.65 4.65
CA HIS A 183 12.26 11.42 5.76
C HIS A 183 10.98 12.27 5.61
N SER A 184 11.10 13.56 5.29
CA SER A 184 9.95 14.46 5.16
C SER A 184 8.98 14.08 4.04
N ASN A 185 9.46 13.44 2.98
CA ASN A 185 8.65 13.14 1.79
C ASN A 185 7.98 11.77 1.85
N ILE A 186 8.54 10.85 2.66
CA ILE A 186 8.13 9.45 2.76
C ILE A 186 7.59 9.15 4.16
N MET A 187 8.38 9.41 5.20
CA MET A 187 8.08 8.98 6.56
C MET A 187 7.06 9.86 7.27
N ASP A 188 6.86 11.11 6.84
CA ASP A 188 5.85 12.00 7.43
C ASP A 188 4.42 11.53 7.14
N ASP A 189 4.20 10.72 6.10
CA ASP A 189 2.91 10.08 5.83
C ASP A 189 2.70 8.89 6.79
N PRO A 190 1.70 8.95 7.70
CA PRO A 190 1.45 7.87 8.66
C PRO A 190 1.07 6.55 7.98
N PHE A 191 0.35 6.59 6.86
CA PHE A 191 -0.07 5.40 6.14
C PHE A 191 1.12 4.71 5.48
N ILE A 192 2.06 5.44 4.89
CA ILE A 192 3.29 4.84 4.35
C ILE A 192 4.10 4.22 5.47
N ARG A 193 4.29 4.95 6.58
CA ARG A 193 5.08 4.50 7.74
C ARG A 193 4.59 3.17 8.31
N GLU A 194 3.27 2.95 8.36
CA GLU A 194 2.65 1.69 8.80
C GLU A 194 3.14 0.46 8.01
N HIS A 195 3.58 0.64 6.75
CA HIS A 195 3.96 -0.46 5.85
C HIS A 195 5.47 -0.51 5.51
N ILE A 196 6.27 0.45 5.97
CA ILE A 196 7.73 0.47 5.68
C ILE A 196 8.45 -0.71 6.32
N GLU A 197 8.05 -1.12 7.54
CA GLU A 197 8.66 -2.27 8.22
C GLU A 197 8.47 -3.57 7.42
N GLU A 198 7.29 -3.77 6.85
CA GLU A 198 6.99 -4.92 6.00
C GLU A 198 7.81 -4.91 4.70
N LEU A 199 8.02 -3.73 4.11
CA LEU A 199 8.92 -3.60 2.95
C LEU A 199 10.37 -3.93 3.29
N LEU A 200 10.89 -3.44 4.43
CA LEU A 200 12.23 -3.75 4.89
C LEU A 200 12.40 -5.24 5.15
N TRP A 201 11.40 -5.89 5.73
CA TRP A 201 11.39 -7.33 5.89
C TRP A 201 11.44 -8.04 4.52
N ASN A 202 10.59 -7.63 3.56
CA ASN A 202 10.53 -8.22 2.23
C ASN A 202 11.86 -8.13 1.46
N ILE A 203 12.53 -6.97 1.44
CA ILE A 203 13.83 -6.82 0.76
C ILE A 203 14.93 -7.63 1.44
N ARG A 204 14.96 -7.66 2.79
CA ARG A 204 15.93 -8.46 3.56
C ARG A 204 15.77 -9.94 3.30
N THR A 205 14.53 -10.44 3.26
CA THR A 205 14.23 -11.83 2.89
C THR A 205 14.72 -12.16 1.48
N GLN A 206 14.50 -11.27 0.51
CA GLN A 206 14.97 -11.49 -0.87
C GLN A 206 16.50 -11.52 -0.99
N VAL A 207 17.19 -10.60 -0.31
CA VAL A 207 18.66 -10.59 -0.26
C VAL A 207 19.18 -11.83 0.44
N LEU A 208 18.59 -12.22 1.57
CA LEU A 208 18.96 -13.41 2.33
C LEU A 208 18.88 -14.67 1.47
N ILE A 209 17.76 -14.88 0.76
CA ILE A 209 17.58 -16.04 -0.12
C ILE A 209 18.64 -16.06 -1.23
N LYS A 210 19.02 -14.90 -1.77
CA LYS A 210 20.09 -14.81 -2.79
C LYS A 210 21.48 -15.07 -2.19
N LEU A 211 21.74 -14.54 -1.00
CA LEU A 211 23.02 -14.62 -0.31
C LEU A 211 23.35 -16.06 0.12
N ILE A 212 22.38 -16.82 0.61
CA ILE A 212 22.62 -18.16 1.16
C ILE A 212 22.75 -19.25 0.08
N LYS A 213 22.19 -19.02 -1.12
CA LYS A 213 22.17 -20.01 -2.23
C LYS A 213 23.50 -20.70 -2.55
N PRO A 214 24.66 -20.01 -2.60
CA PRO A 214 25.94 -20.65 -2.91
C PRO A 214 26.58 -21.37 -1.73
N TYR A 215 26.04 -21.28 -0.51
CA TYR A 215 26.64 -21.83 0.69
C TYR A 215 25.89 -23.08 1.18
N THR A 216 26.61 -24.08 1.68
CA THR A 216 26.01 -25.21 2.42
C THR A 216 25.92 -24.91 3.92
N ARG A 217 26.88 -24.13 4.42
CA ARG A 217 27.01 -23.69 5.80
C ARG A 217 27.46 -22.24 5.78
N ILE A 218 26.79 -21.38 6.53
CA ILE A 218 27.08 -19.94 6.56
C ILE A 218 26.97 -19.41 7.99
N HIS A 219 27.90 -18.56 8.39
CA HIS A 219 27.89 -17.94 9.72
C HIS A 219 26.82 -16.86 9.80
N ILE A 220 26.02 -16.87 10.86
CA ILE A 220 24.97 -15.86 11.11
C ILE A 220 25.58 -14.44 11.22
N PRO A 221 26.74 -14.23 11.89
CA PRO A 221 27.40 -12.93 11.89
C PRO A 221 27.82 -12.41 10.52
N PHE A 222 28.06 -13.29 9.54
CA PHE A 222 28.35 -12.86 8.17
C PHE A 222 27.08 -12.34 7.48
N ILE A 223 25.95 -13.03 7.66
CA ILE A 223 24.64 -12.59 7.15
C ILE A 223 24.24 -11.25 7.78
N SER A 224 24.45 -11.08 9.09
CA SER A 224 24.17 -9.83 9.82
C SER A 224 24.90 -8.62 9.23
N LYS A 225 26.18 -8.77 8.88
CA LYS A 225 26.95 -7.71 8.22
C LYS A 225 26.41 -7.37 6.84
N GLU A 226 26.00 -8.37 6.07
CA GLU A 226 25.50 -8.18 4.70
C GLU A 226 24.09 -7.55 4.68
N LEU A 227 23.23 -7.92 5.64
CA LEU A 227 21.86 -7.39 5.76
C LEU A 227 21.77 -6.09 6.56
N ASN A 228 22.88 -5.63 7.15
CA ASN A 228 22.97 -4.44 8.01
C ASN A 228 21.98 -4.46 9.19
N ILE A 229 21.84 -5.61 9.86
CA ILE A 229 20.97 -5.79 11.03
C ILE A 229 21.66 -6.62 12.11
N ASP A 230 21.16 -6.52 13.34
CA ASP A 230 21.70 -7.26 14.46
C ASP A 230 21.50 -8.77 14.31
N VAL A 231 22.41 -9.55 14.90
CA VAL A 231 22.41 -11.02 14.83
C VAL A 231 21.09 -11.61 15.32
N ALA A 232 20.48 -11.02 16.37
CA ALA A 232 19.19 -11.44 16.90
C ALA A 232 18.04 -11.27 15.89
N ASP A 233 18.06 -10.20 15.10
CA ASP A 233 17.07 -9.95 14.06
C ASP A 233 17.27 -10.90 12.87
N VAL A 234 18.52 -11.23 12.54
CA VAL A 234 18.82 -12.27 11.53
C VAL A 234 18.31 -13.63 11.96
N GLU A 235 18.52 -14.02 13.23
CA GLU A 235 17.99 -15.28 13.76
C GLU A 235 16.46 -15.32 13.65
N SER A 236 15.79 -14.24 14.06
CA SER A 236 14.33 -14.12 13.97
C SER A 236 13.83 -14.22 12.53
N LEU A 237 14.51 -13.54 11.59
CA LEU A 237 14.24 -13.60 10.16
C LEU A 237 14.41 -15.01 9.60
N LEU A 238 15.49 -15.70 9.97
CA LEU A 238 15.77 -17.07 9.55
C LEU A 238 14.72 -18.05 10.07
N VAL A 239 14.32 -17.93 11.34
CA VAL A 239 13.26 -18.76 11.93
C VAL A 239 11.96 -18.59 11.14
N GLN A 240 11.55 -17.36 10.86
CA GLN A 240 10.34 -17.10 10.09
C GLN A 240 10.44 -17.65 8.66
N CYS A 241 11.56 -17.45 7.99
CA CYS A 241 11.78 -17.99 6.65
C CYS A 241 11.74 -19.54 6.59
N ILE A 242 12.23 -20.22 7.64
CA ILE A 242 12.16 -21.69 7.77
C ILE A 242 10.72 -22.14 8.02
N LEU A 243 9.99 -21.47 8.92
CA LEU A 243 8.57 -21.76 9.18
C LEU A 243 7.70 -21.57 7.94
N ASP A 244 7.98 -20.53 7.16
CA ASP A 244 7.30 -20.23 5.89
C ASP A 244 7.74 -21.16 4.74
N ASN A 245 8.62 -22.14 5.01
CA ASN A 245 9.20 -23.07 4.03
C ASN A 245 9.94 -22.38 2.86
N THR A 246 10.39 -21.14 3.05
CA THR A 246 11.14 -20.39 2.04
C THR A 246 12.64 -20.76 2.05
N ILE A 247 13.16 -21.14 3.21
CA ILE A 247 14.53 -21.61 3.41
C ILE A 247 14.48 -23.01 4.01
N HIS A 248 15.22 -23.95 3.41
CA HIS A 248 15.36 -25.31 3.93
C HIS A 248 16.71 -25.45 4.65
N GLY A 249 16.66 -25.48 5.98
CA GLY A 249 17.86 -25.58 6.80
C GLY A 249 17.56 -25.59 8.28
N ARG A 250 18.62 -25.61 9.08
CA ARG A 250 18.59 -25.62 10.54
C ARG A 250 19.54 -24.56 11.08
N ILE A 251 19.12 -23.91 12.15
CA ILE A 251 19.91 -22.91 12.85
C ILE A 251 20.64 -23.61 14.00
N ASP A 252 21.96 -23.58 13.99
CA ASP A 252 22.80 -23.93 15.13
C ASP A 252 23.12 -22.67 15.91
N GLN A 253 22.33 -22.42 16.96
CA GLN A 253 22.46 -21.22 17.78
C GLN A 253 23.73 -21.21 18.63
N VAL A 254 24.29 -22.39 18.96
CA VAL A 254 25.51 -22.52 19.76
C VAL A 254 26.73 -22.10 18.94
N ASN A 255 26.82 -22.60 17.70
CA ASN A 255 27.94 -22.31 16.81
C ASN A 255 27.69 -21.10 15.89
N GLN A 256 26.53 -20.44 16.01
CA GLN A 256 26.15 -19.28 15.20
C GLN A 256 26.24 -19.56 13.69
N LEU A 257 25.68 -20.71 13.30
CA LEU A 257 25.78 -21.26 11.95
C LEU A 257 24.39 -21.61 11.42
N LEU A 258 24.13 -21.28 10.16
CA LEU A 258 23.01 -21.79 9.40
C LEU A 258 23.49 -22.97 8.55
N GLU A 259 22.89 -24.13 8.74
CA GLU A 259 23.10 -25.32 7.92
C GLU A 259 21.96 -25.45 6.93
N LEU A 260 22.28 -25.48 5.64
CA LEU A 260 21.28 -25.66 4.59
C LEU A 260 21.17 -27.13 4.20
N ASP A 261 19.93 -27.60 4.10
CA ASP A 261 19.65 -28.94 3.61
C ASP A 261 19.89 -28.94 2.09
N HIS A 262 21.08 -29.37 1.67
CA HIS A 262 21.28 -29.69 0.26
C HIS A 262 20.32 -30.83 -0.07
N GLN A 263 19.29 -30.55 -0.89
CA GLN A 263 18.61 -31.61 -1.61
C GLN A 263 19.69 -32.45 -2.29
N LYS A 264 19.90 -33.67 -1.78
CA LYS A 264 20.59 -34.72 -2.54
C LYS A 264 19.88 -34.74 -3.88
N ARG A 265 20.58 -34.31 -4.95
CA ARG A 265 20.12 -34.52 -6.33
C ARG A 265 19.56 -35.93 -6.37
N ALA A 266 18.28 -36.05 -6.70
CA ALA A 266 17.60 -37.31 -6.87
C ALA A 266 18.52 -38.22 -7.67
N GLY A 267 18.87 -39.36 -7.07
CA GLY A 267 19.76 -40.33 -7.66
C GLY A 267 19.21 -40.76 -9.02
N THR A 268 20.08 -40.70 -10.01
CA THR A 268 20.03 -41.54 -11.19
C THR A 268 19.62 -42.96 -10.81
N ILE A 269 18.47 -43.41 -11.29
CA ILE A 269 18.24 -44.77 -11.79
C ILE A 269 17.30 -44.67 -12.98
#